data_AF-A0A533SL39-F1
#
_entry.id   AF-A0A533SL39-F1
#
_cell.length_a   1.000
_cell.length_b   1.000
_cell.length_c   1.000
_cell.angle_alpha   90.00
_cell.angle_beta   90.00
_cell.angle_gamma   90.00
#
_symmetry.space_group_name_H-M   'P 1'
#
loop_
_entity.id
_entity.type
_entity.pdbx_description
1 polymer ?
#
loop_
_entity_poly.entity_id
_entity_poly.type
_entity_poly.pdbx_seq_one_letter_code
_entity_poly.pdbx_strand_id
1 'polypeptide(L)'
;MNASPRPIFIGDTLQQPVESALNGEYVSLLGETYYRIANFDAMPPFFISLVSGSNHWLFIASTGGLSAGRVNSGQALFPYYTVDKLTENSENTGAKAILLVERDGKTSLWEPFSPRQAGIYAVVRNLYKNVSGTALVFEEINNSLGLTYRYAWRSGDGFGFVKSGWLRNDSAGDCRVEVLDGLQNLLPANVGEQPQLTLSSLLDAYKRSELEPLGLGIFTLNATMTDLAEPSESLLATTVWQVGLEAQHTLLSSRQLPAFRAGQG
;
A
#
# COMPACT_ATOMS: atom_id res chain seq x y z
N MET A 1 -4.39 -1.85 40.13
CA MET A 1 -3.35 -0.81 40.29
C MET A 1 -3.78 0.40 39.48
N ASN A 2 -4.38 1.40 40.13
CA ASN A 2 -4.84 2.63 39.47
C ASN A 2 -3.71 3.66 39.53
N ALA A 3 -2.65 3.44 38.74
CA ALA A 3 -1.67 4.48 38.49
C ALA A 3 -2.24 5.39 37.39
N SER A 4 -2.41 6.68 37.67
CA SER A 4 -2.73 7.66 36.63
C SER A 4 -1.69 7.56 35.51
N PRO A 5 -2.11 7.49 34.23
CA PRO A 5 -1.18 7.32 33.13
C PRO A 5 -0.18 8.50 33.10
N ARG A 6 1.12 8.17 33.11
CA ARG A 6 2.19 9.16 32.97
C ARG A 6 2.18 9.68 31.52
N PRO A 7 2.18 11.00 31.28
CA PRO A 7 2.30 11.52 29.92
C PRO A 7 3.65 11.15 29.32
N ILE A 8 3.63 10.57 28.12
CA ILE A 8 4.82 10.20 27.34
C ILE A 8 4.91 11.15 26.16
N PHE A 9 6.10 11.67 25.86
CA PHE A 9 6.34 12.60 24.76
C PHE A 9 7.31 12.00 23.75
N ILE A 10 7.08 12.30 22.47
CA ILE A 10 7.99 12.05 21.34
C ILE A 10 8.52 13.42 20.90
N GLY A 11 9.75 13.76 21.31
CA GLY A 11 10.21 15.15 21.24
C GLY A 11 9.30 16.04 22.09
N ASP A 12 8.77 17.11 21.50
CA ASP A 12 7.81 18.02 22.14
C ASP A 12 6.33 17.61 21.94
N THR A 13 6.07 16.50 21.24
CA THR A 13 4.69 16.05 20.93
C THR A 13 4.22 15.04 21.98
N LEU A 14 3.05 15.27 22.59
CA LEU A 14 2.42 14.29 23.48
C LEU A 14 2.02 13.05 22.66
N GLN A 15 2.52 11.88 23.08
CA GLN A 15 2.21 10.62 22.44
C GLN A 15 0.71 10.33 22.54
N GLN A 16 0.09 10.14 21.38
CA GLN A 16 -1.32 9.81 21.29
C GLN A 16 -1.54 8.33 21.63
N PRO A 17 -2.58 8.01 22.43
CA PRO A 17 -2.91 6.62 22.72
C PRO A 17 -3.38 5.92 21.45
N VAL A 18 -3.11 4.62 21.37
CA VAL A 18 -3.68 3.75 20.34
C VAL A 18 -5.07 3.31 20.79
N GLU A 19 -6.07 3.52 19.94
CA GLU A 19 -7.41 3.00 20.20
C GLU A 19 -7.36 1.46 20.15
N SER A 20 -7.93 0.80 21.16
CA SER A 20 -7.77 -0.65 21.36
C SER A 20 -9.08 -1.39 21.55
N ALA A 21 -10.22 -0.70 21.51
CA ALA A 21 -11.52 -1.32 21.56
C ALA A 21 -11.78 -2.13 20.27
N LEU A 22 -11.52 -3.43 20.33
CA LEU A 22 -11.80 -4.35 19.22
C LEU A 22 -13.31 -4.59 19.12
N ASN A 23 -13.87 -4.33 17.94
CA ASN A 23 -15.26 -4.66 17.62
C ASN A 23 -15.37 -5.18 16.19
N GLY A 24 -16.29 -6.12 15.97
CA GLY A 24 -16.56 -6.73 14.69
C GLY A 24 -18.04 -6.59 14.33
N GLU A 25 -18.35 -6.06 13.15
CA GLU A 25 -19.74 -5.90 12.72
C GLU A 25 -19.91 -5.89 11.21
N TYR A 26 -21.12 -6.22 10.74
CA TYR A 26 -21.48 -6.06 9.34
C TYR A 26 -21.93 -4.63 9.07
N VAL A 27 -21.35 -4.00 8.04
CA VAL A 27 -21.66 -2.63 7.62
C VAL A 27 -21.97 -2.59 6.13
N SER A 28 -22.76 -1.59 5.72
CA SER A 28 -22.89 -1.23 4.30
C SER A 28 -21.76 -0.28 3.93
N LEU A 29 -20.95 -0.65 2.95
CA LEU A 29 -19.81 0.14 2.49
C LEU A 29 -19.63 -0.06 0.98
N LEU A 30 -19.46 1.03 0.23
CA LEU A 30 -19.26 1.01 -1.23
C LEU A 30 -20.35 0.22 -1.99
N GLY A 31 -21.60 0.25 -1.49
CA GLY A 31 -22.75 -0.43 -2.09
C GLY A 31 -22.84 -1.93 -1.81
N GLU A 32 -21.94 -2.51 -1.01
CA GLU A 32 -21.93 -3.92 -0.61
C GLU A 32 -21.94 -4.09 0.91
N THR A 33 -22.21 -5.31 1.37
CA THR A 33 -22.05 -5.68 2.77
C THR A 33 -20.61 -6.12 3.05
N TYR A 34 -20.00 -5.50 4.06
CA TYR A 34 -18.65 -5.80 4.54
C TYR A 34 -18.69 -6.21 6.01
N TYR A 35 -17.82 -7.15 6.39
CA TYR A 35 -17.46 -7.32 7.80
C TYR A 35 -16.32 -6.37 8.14
N ARG A 36 -16.55 -5.47 9.09
CA ARG A 36 -15.58 -4.51 9.63
C ARG A 36 -14.92 -5.10 10.87
N ILE A 37 -13.60 -5.03 10.93
CA ILE A 37 -12.80 -5.18 12.15
C ILE A 37 -12.31 -3.78 12.53
N ALA A 38 -12.88 -3.23 13.60
CA ALA A 38 -12.47 -1.95 14.14
C ALA A 38 -11.18 -2.07 14.94
N ASN A 39 -10.29 -1.08 14.82
CA ASN A 39 -8.98 -1.03 15.49
C ASN A 39 -8.16 -2.31 15.24
N PHE A 40 -8.13 -2.76 13.98
CA PHE A 40 -7.51 -4.05 13.63
C PHE A 40 -6.01 -4.09 13.97
N ASP A 41 -5.37 -2.93 14.08
CA ASP A 41 -3.96 -2.75 14.45
C ASP A 41 -3.69 -2.99 15.95
N ALA A 42 -4.73 -3.11 16.77
CA ALA A 42 -4.62 -3.61 18.15
C ALA A 42 -4.53 -5.15 18.22
N MET A 43 -4.69 -5.85 17.10
CA MET A 43 -4.48 -7.30 17.00
C MET A 43 -3.07 -7.62 16.51
N PRO A 44 -2.48 -8.77 16.89
CA PRO A 44 -1.32 -9.30 16.19
C PRO A 44 -1.58 -9.36 14.68
N PRO A 45 -0.61 -9.01 13.81
CA PRO A 45 -0.75 -9.13 12.38
C PRO A 45 -1.26 -10.51 11.96
N PHE A 46 -2.24 -10.53 11.06
CA PHE A 46 -2.86 -11.76 10.57
C PHE A 46 -2.91 -11.75 9.04
N PHE A 47 -3.02 -12.94 8.46
CA PHE A 47 -2.90 -13.14 7.02
C PHE A 47 -4.25 -13.40 6.36
N ILE A 48 -4.45 -12.83 5.18
CA ILE A 48 -5.73 -12.79 4.47
C ILE A 48 -5.50 -13.28 3.04
N SER A 49 -6.35 -14.19 2.59
CA SER A 49 -6.46 -14.53 1.17
C SER A 49 -7.69 -13.85 0.60
N LEU A 50 -7.51 -13.17 -0.55
CA LEU A 50 -8.58 -12.58 -1.32
C LEU A 50 -8.92 -13.48 -2.51
N VAL A 51 -10.19 -13.85 -2.63
CA VAL A 51 -10.63 -14.75 -3.71
C VAL A 51 -10.95 -13.96 -4.97
N SER A 52 -10.80 -14.60 -6.13
CA SER A 52 -11.13 -14.03 -7.43
C SER A 52 -12.04 -14.98 -8.20
N GLY A 53 -12.92 -14.43 -9.04
CA GLY A 53 -13.70 -15.20 -10.01
C GLY A 53 -12.91 -15.62 -11.25
N SER A 54 -11.64 -15.23 -11.36
CA SER A 54 -10.72 -15.58 -12.45
C SER A 54 -9.44 -16.21 -11.86
N ASN A 55 -8.30 -16.05 -12.51
CA ASN A 55 -7.02 -16.67 -12.16
C ASN A 55 -6.13 -15.79 -11.25
N HIS A 56 -6.67 -14.82 -10.51
CA HIS A 56 -5.89 -13.99 -9.59
C HIS A 56 -5.67 -14.71 -8.27
N TRP A 57 -4.49 -14.52 -7.69
CA TRP A 57 -4.20 -14.85 -6.31
C TRP A 57 -3.67 -13.59 -5.60
N LEU A 58 -4.17 -13.32 -4.40
CA LEU A 58 -3.73 -12.21 -3.56
C LEU A 58 -3.68 -12.66 -2.11
N PHE A 59 -2.48 -12.58 -1.55
CA PHE A 59 -2.21 -12.87 -0.15
C PHE A 59 -1.65 -11.63 0.52
N ILE A 60 -2.31 -11.16 1.58
CA ILE A 60 -2.02 -9.88 2.22
C ILE A 60 -2.12 -10.00 3.74
N ALA A 61 -1.12 -9.48 4.43
CA ALA A 61 -1.14 -9.32 5.87
C ALA A 61 -1.99 -8.10 6.25
N SER A 62 -2.54 -8.09 7.46
CA SER A 62 -3.24 -6.91 8.00
C SER A 62 -2.32 -5.69 8.13
N THR A 63 -0.99 -5.84 8.08
CA THR A 63 -0.04 -4.71 7.95
C THR A 63 -0.06 -4.04 6.57
N GLY A 64 -0.76 -4.62 5.59
CA GLY A 64 -0.79 -4.17 4.20
C GLY A 64 0.30 -4.80 3.31
N GLY A 65 1.27 -5.50 3.91
CA GLY A 65 2.28 -6.23 3.15
C GLY A 65 1.66 -7.41 2.41
N LEU A 66 1.98 -7.56 1.12
CA LEU A 66 1.30 -8.51 0.24
C LEU A 66 2.22 -9.16 -0.79
N SER A 67 1.74 -10.29 -1.31
CA SER A 67 2.10 -10.81 -2.62
C SER A 67 0.82 -11.05 -3.42
N ALA A 68 0.86 -10.75 -4.71
CA ALA A 68 -0.26 -10.94 -5.61
C ALA A 68 0.23 -11.28 -7.00
N GLY A 69 -0.58 -11.96 -7.80
CA GLY A 69 -0.28 -12.29 -9.19
C GLY A 69 -1.42 -13.03 -9.88
N ARG A 70 -1.17 -13.49 -11.10
CA ARG A 70 -2.13 -14.32 -11.85
C ARG A 70 -1.54 -15.71 -12.06
N VAL A 71 -2.39 -16.73 -12.19
CA VAL A 71 -2.03 -18.13 -12.47
C VAL A 71 -1.18 -18.82 -11.39
N ASN A 72 0.07 -18.39 -11.17
CA ASN A 72 1.02 -18.96 -10.22
C ASN A 72 2.08 -17.93 -9.76
N SER A 73 2.98 -18.31 -8.85
CA SER A 73 4.03 -17.43 -8.29
C SER A 73 5.04 -16.91 -9.31
N GLY A 74 5.21 -17.57 -10.46
CA GLY A 74 6.09 -17.10 -11.55
C GLY A 74 5.51 -15.93 -12.36
N GLN A 75 4.24 -15.58 -12.13
CA GLN A 75 3.54 -14.43 -12.71
C GLN A 75 3.07 -13.47 -11.60
N ALA A 76 3.95 -13.24 -10.63
CA ALA A 76 3.71 -12.35 -9.51
C ALA A 76 3.84 -10.87 -9.90
N LEU A 77 2.91 -10.06 -9.41
CA LEU A 77 2.95 -8.60 -9.44
C LEU A 77 3.87 -8.03 -8.34
N PHE A 78 3.87 -8.69 -7.17
CA PHE A 78 4.72 -8.36 -6.03
C PHE A 78 5.49 -9.61 -5.58
N PRO A 79 6.72 -9.48 -5.05
CA PRO A 79 7.54 -10.63 -4.66
C PRO A 79 6.80 -11.68 -3.84
N TYR A 80 6.93 -12.94 -4.24
CA TYR A 80 6.30 -14.07 -3.56
C TYR A 80 7.22 -14.57 -2.43
N TYR A 81 6.89 -14.20 -1.19
CA TYR A 81 7.64 -14.57 0.00
C TYR A 81 6.76 -15.26 1.04
N THR A 82 7.40 -15.82 2.07
CA THR A 82 6.72 -16.37 3.24
C THR A 82 5.99 -15.29 4.03
N VAL A 83 4.95 -15.70 4.77
CA VAL A 83 4.01 -14.79 5.45
C VAL A 83 4.70 -13.82 6.40
N ASP A 84 5.71 -14.29 7.15
CA ASP A 84 6.56 -13.47 8.02
C ASP A 84 7.21 -12.32 7.25
N LYS A 85 7.92 -12.64 6.16
CA LYS A 85 8.59 -11.65 5.31
C LYS A 85 7.61 -10.68 4.66
N LEU A 86 6.46 -11.16 4.21
CA LEU A 86 5.42 -10.28 3.64
C LEU A 86 4.88 -9.31 4.69
N THR A 87 4.63 -9.79 5.91
CA THR A 87 4.12 -8.98 7.02
C THR A 87 5.10 -7.87 7.41
N GLU A 88 6.39 -8.22 7.54
CA GLU A 88 7.46 -7.30 7.92
C GLU A 88 7.82 -6.30 6.81
N ASN A 89 7.61 -6.65 5.54
CA ASN A 89 8.01 -5.83 4.39
C ASN A 89 6.93 -4.88 3.86
N SER A 90 5.87 -4.63 4.65
CA SER A 90 4.76 -3.73 4.32
C SER A 90 5.19 -2.31 3.96
N GLU A 91 6.31 -1.83 4.54
CA GLU A 91 6.83 -0.49 4.24
C GLU A 91 7.51 -0.36 2.87
N ASN A 92 7.90 -1.47 2.24
CA ASN A 92 8.66 -1.46 0.99
C ASN A 92 7.92 -2.12 -0.19
N THR A 93 6.84 -2.86 0.05
CA THR A 93 6.09 -3.58 -0.99
C THR A 93 4.61 -3.29 -0.91
N GLY A 94 4.00 -3.01 -2.06
CA GLY A 94 2.55 -2.82 -2.15
C GLY A 94 2.11 -1.37 -2.17
N ALA A 95 0.96 -1.10 -1.56
CA ALA A 95 0.36 0.23 -1.52
C ALA A 95 1.20 1.18 -0.64
N LYS A 96 1.40 2.41 -1.13
CA LYS A 96 2.06 3.47 -0.37
C LYS A 96 1.32 4.80 -0.60
N ALA A 97 0.98 5.48 0.48
CA ALA A 97 0.36 6.80 0.46
C ALA A 97 1.10 7.73 1.43
N ILE A 98 1.46 8.93 0.97
CA ILE A 98 2.12 9.98 1.74
C ILE A 98 1.36 11.27 1.46
N LEU A 99 0.97 11.99 2.51
CA LEU A 99 0.18 13.20 2.42
C LEU A 99 0.88 14.35 3.15
N LEU A 100 0.99 15.50 2.48
CA LEU A 100 1.32 16.77 3.13
C LEU A 100 0.04 17.57 3.27
N VAL A 101 -0.39 17.76 4.50
CA VAL A 101 -1.67 18.40 4.84
C VAL A 101 -1.39 19.81 5.36
N GLU A 102 -1.82 20.81 4.60
CA GLU A 102 -1.72 22.22 4.95
C GLU A 102 -3.05 22.72 5.52
N ARG A 103 -3.02 23.16 6.79
CA ARG A 103 -4.15 23.77 7.49
C ARG A 103 -3.63 24.81 8.48
N ASP A 104 -4.30 25.96 8.54
CA ASP A 104 -3.98 27.07 9.47
C ASP A 104 -2.50 27.52 9.39
N GLY A 105 -1.93 27.53 8.18
CA GLY A 105 -0.52 27.91 7.95
C GLY A 105 0.51 26.89 8.42
N LYS A 106 0.07 25.67 8.79
CA LYS A 106 0.94 24.55 9.19
C LYS A 106 0.83 23.40 8.19
N THR A 107 1.97 22.92 7.74
CA THR A 107 2.07 21.68 6.94
C THR A 107 2.42 20.51 7.83
N SER A 108 1.58 19.46 7.80
CA SER A 108 1.75 18.24 8.59
C SER A 108 1.95 17.04 7.66
N LEU A 109 2.97 16.21 7.93
CA LEU A 109 3.24 14.97 7.19
C LEU A 109 2.42 13.82 7.78
N TRP A 110 1.64 13.14 6.96
CA TRP A 110 0.88 11.96 7.33
C TRP A 110 1.12 10.82 6.34
N GLU A 111 1.54 9.65 6.84
CA GLU A 111 1.73 8.44 6.03
C GLU A 111 0.81 7.32 6.56
N PRO A 112 -0.44 7.22 6.05
CA PRO A 112 -1.40 6.22 6.49
C PRO A 112 -0.81 4.81 6.46
N PHE A 113 -1.14 4.01 7.48
CA PHE A 113 -0.69 2.63 7.70
C PHE A 113 0.81 2.46 7.94
N SER A 114 1.63 3.50 7.78
CA SER A 114 3.06 3.45 8.11
C SER A 114 3.29 3.53 9.61
N PRO A 115 4.35 2.88 10.14
CA PRO A 115 4.79 3.09 11.51
C PRO A 115 5.63 4.37 11.71
N ARG A 116 5.96 5.11 10.63
CA ARG A 116 6.92 6.24 10.67
C ARG A 116 6.50 7.40 11.57
N GLN A 117 5.20 7.65 11.71
CA GLN A 117 4.64 8.68 12.60
C GLN A 117 3.84 8.07 13.75
N ALA A 118 4.15 6.83 14.15
CA ALA A 118 3.44 6.15 15.24
C ALA A 118 3.48 6.98 16.54
N GLY A 119 2.31 7.16 17.14
CA GLY A 119 2.14 7.93 18.37
C GLY A 119 2.12 9.46 18.19
N ILE A 120 2.33 10.00 16.99
CA ILE A 120 2.23 11.45 16.74
C ILE A 120 0.76 11.88 16.58
N TYR A 121 -0.04 11.08 15.87
CA TYR A 121 -1.43 11.37 15.57
C TYR A 121 -2.39 10.42 16.29
N ALA A 122 -3.58 10.92 16.62
CA ALA A 122 -4.68 10.11 17.11
C ALA A 122 -5.37 9.45 15.90
N VAL A 123 -5.00 8.19 15.64
CA VAL A 123 -5.49 7.43 14.49
C VAL A 123 -6.37 6.26 14.89
N VAL A 124 -7.33 5.93 14.03
CA VAL A 124 -8.18 4.74 14.12
C VAL A 124 -8.03 3.97 12.81
N ARG A 125 -7.71 2.68 12.89
CA ARG A 125 -7.54 1.83 11.70
C ARG A 125 -8.60 0.74 11.64
N ASN A 126 -9.33 0.71 10.53
CA ASN A 126 -10.39 -0.26 10.28
C ASN A 126 -10.05 -1.11 9.06
N LEU A 127 -10.39 -2.40 9.13
CA LEU A 127 -10.23 -3.34 8.02
C LEU A 127 -11.58 -3.91 7.66
N TYR A 128 -11.87 -3.99 6.36
CA TYR A 128 -13.15 -4.47 5.87
C TYR A 128 -12.95 -5.55 4.81
N LYS A 129 -13.65 -6.68 4.94
CA LYS A 129 -13.72 -7.71 3.90
C LYS A 129 -15.17 -7.91 3.50
N ASN A 130 -15.47 -7.88 2.20
CA ASN A 130 -16.84 -8.10 1.75
C ASN A 130 -17.25 -9.55 1.98
N VAL A 131 -18.57 -9.80 2.02
CA VAL A 131 -19.11 -11.13 2.31
C VAL A 131 -18.63 -12.20 1.33
N SER A 132 -18.47 -11.85 0.04
CA SER A 132 -17.94 -12.76 -0.98
C SER A 132 -16.43 -12.99 -0.88
N GLY A 133 -15.71 -12.17 -0.11
CA GLY A 133 -14.27 -12.26 0.08
C GLY A 133 -13.43 -11.79 -1.12
N THR A 134 -14.03 -11.09 -2.07
CA THR A 134 -13.39 -10.59 -3.30
C THR A 134 -12.81 -9.19 -3.17
N ALA A 135 -13.15 -8.46 -2.11
CA ALA A 135 -12.69 -7.11 -1.86
C ALA A 135 -12.20 -6.93 -0.42
N LEU A 136 -11.07 -6.24 -0.28
CA LEU A 136 -10.47 -5.85 1.01
C LEU A 136 -10.29 -4.35 1.04
N VAL A 137 -10.68 -3.70 2.13
CA VAL A 137 -10.56 -2.25 2.32
C VAL A 137 -9.79 -1.97 3.59
N PHE A 138 -8.77 -1.13 3.48
CA PHE A 138 -8.05 -0.55 4.60
C PHE A 138 -8.49 0.89 4.78
N GLU A 139 -8.72 1.31 6.01
CA GLU A 139 -9.07 2.67 6.38
C GLU A 139 -8.24 3.14 7.56
N GLU A 140 -7.72 4.36 7.46
CA GLU A 140 -7.13 5.08 8.58
C GLU A 140 -7.82 6.44 8.71
N ILE A 141 -8.41 6.68 9.86
CA ILE A 141 -9.00 7.96 10.26
C ILE A 141 -7.96 8.67 11.13
N ASN A 142 -7.48 9.83 10.69
CA ASN A 142 -6.59 10.68 11.47
C ASN A 142 -7.41 11.79 12.12
N ASN A 143 -7.78 11.60 13.38
CA ASN A 143 -8.59 12.55 14.14
C ASN A 143 -7.85 13.85 14.43
N SER A 144 -6.51 13.82 14.51
CA SER A 144 -5.69 15.01 14.71
C SER A 144 -5.71 15.94 13.49
N LEU A 145 -5.81 15.37 12.28
CA LEU A 145 -5.90 16.14 11.02
C LEU A 145 -7.35 16.29 10.51
N GLY A 146 -8.30 15.54 11.08
CA GLY A 146 -9.69 15.51 10.61
C GLY A 146 -9.79 14.97 9.18
N LEU A 147 -9.01 13.93 8.84
CA LEU A 147 -8.99 13.31 7.51
C LEU A 147 -9.17 11.79 7.63
N THR A 148 -9.87 11.20 6.66
CA THR A 148 -9.93 9.75 6.47
C THR A 148 -9.27 9.39 5.14
N TYR A 149 -8.30 8.47 5.18
CA TYR A 149 -7.73 7.85 4.00
C TYR A 149 -8.16 6.38 3.94
N ARG A 150 -8.58 5.95 2.76
CA ARG A 150 -9.05 4.58 2.53
C ARG A 150 -8.50 4.07 1.21
N TYR A 151 -8.10 2.80 1.17
CA TYR A 151 -7.85 2.12 -0.10
C TYR A 151 -8.45 0.73 -0.12
N ALA A 152 -8.75 0.23 -1.31
CA ALA A 152 -9.35 -1.07 -1.51
C ALA A 152 -8.62 -1.87 -2.59
N TRP A 153 -8.47 -3.17 -2.38
CA TRP A 153 -8.02 -4.14 -3.38
C TRP A 153 -9.21 -4.91 -3.95
N ARG A 154 -9.25 -5.02 -5.29
CA ARG A 154 -10.17 -5.86 -6.07
C ARG A 154 -9.44 -6.51 -7.23
N SER A 155 -10.08 -7.51 -7.84
CA SER A 155 -9.65 -8.08 -9.11
C SER A 155 -10.66 -7.77 -10.22
N GLY A 156 -10.16 -7.56 -11.44
CA GLY A 156 -10.97 -7.41 -12.64
C GLY A 156 -10.33 -8.18 -13.78
N ASP A 157 -11.06 -9.08 -14.42
CA ASP A 157 -10.47 -10.04 -15.37
C ASP A 157 -9.72 -9.36 -16.53
N GLY A 158 -10.28 -8.28 -17.07
CA GLY A 158 -9.68 -7.50 -18.16
C GLY A 158 -8.58 -6.52 -17.73
N PHE A 159 -8.45 -6.20 -16.44
CA PHE A 159 -7.57 -5.12 -15.95
C PHE A 159 -6.54 -5.58 -14.91
N GLY A 160 -6.62 -6.83 -14.43
CA GLY A 160 -5.76 -7.34 -13.37
C GLY A 160 -6.22 -6.91 -11.99
N PHE A 161 -5.32 -6.32 -11.22
CA PHE A 161 -5.59 -5.84 -9.86
C PHE A 161 -5.99 -4.37 -9.87
N VAL A 162 -7.02 -4.03 -9.10
CA VAL A 162 -7.50 -2.65 -8.96
C VAL A 162 -7.31 -2.20 -7.52
N LYS A 163 -6.41 -1.23 -7.31
CA LYS A 163 -6.31 -0.44 -6.08
C LYS A 163 -7.13 0.83 -6.27
N SER A 164 -8.18 1.01 -5.49
CA SER A 164 -8.95 2.26 -5.45
C SER A 164 -8.62 3.03 -4.17
N GLY A 165 -8.40 4.34 -4.25
CA GLY A 165 -8.12 5.20 -3.10
C GLY A 165 -9.18 6.29 -2.91
N TRP A 166 -9.45 6.65 -1.66
CA TRP A 166 -10.30 7.78 -1.28
C TRP A 166 -9.62 8.58 -0.16
N LEU A 167 -9.69 9.89 -0.28
CA LEU A 167 -9.33 10.83 0.77
C LEU A 167 -10.56 11.69 1.08
N ARG A 168 -10.93 11.77 2.34
CA ARG A 168 -12.09 12.54 2.81
C ARG A 168 -11.64 13.52 3.88
N ASN A 169 -12.09 14.77 3.76
CA ASN A 169 -12.00 15.75 4.83
C ASN A 169 -13.24 15.61 5.73
N ASP A 170 -12.99 15.35 7.01
CA ASP A 170 -14.01 15.08 8.01
C ASP A 170 -14.30 16.31 8.89
N SER A 171 -13.48 17.35 8.73
CA SER A 171 -13.66 18.62 9.41
C SER A 171 -14.56 19.56 8.61
N ALA A 172 -15.08 20.60 9.27
CA ALA A 172 -15.86 21.65 8.63
C ALA A 172 -15.01 22.65 7.82
N GLY A 173 -13.70 22.71 8.08
CA GLY A 173 -12.78 23.67 7.45
C GLY A 173 -12.06 23.07 6.25
N ASP A 174 -11.77 23.90 5.27
CA ASP A 174 -10.98 23.50 4.10
C ASP A 174 -9.53 23.20 4.50
N CYS A 175 -8.87 22.36 3.71
CA CYS A 175 -7.43 22.14 3.78
C CYS A 175 -6.89 21.87 2.38
N ARG A 176 -5.61 22.19 2.18
CA ARG A 176 -4.88 21.77 0.99
C ARG A 176 -4.12 20.50 1.31
N VAL A 177 -4.19 19.51 0.41
CA VAL A 177 -3.47 18.26 0.58
C VAL A 177 -2.69 17.94 -0.68
N GLU A 178 -1.38 17.79 -0.54
CA GLU A 178 -0.54 17.21 -1.58
C GLU A 178 -0.47 15.70 -1.34
N VAL A 179 -0.77 14.92 -2.37
CA VAL A 179 -0.95 13.47 -2.27
C VAL A 179 0.05 12.75 -3.17
N LEU A 180 0.84 11.88 -2.56
CA LEU A 180 1.62 10.87 -3.25
C LEU A 180 1.01 9.51 -2.91
N ASP A 181 0.38 8.87 -3.90
CA ASP A 181 -0.26 7.56 -3.74
C ASP A 181 0.13 6.65 -4.90
N GLY A 182 0.48 5.40 -4.61
CA GLY A 182 0.84 4.45 -5.64
C GLY A 182 1.21 3.07 -5.11
N LEU A 183 1.95 2.35 -5.94
CA LEU A 183 2.46 1.00 -5.68
C LEU A 183 3.99 1.03 -5.71
N GLN A 184 4.62 0.18 -4.90
CA GLN A 184 6.07 0.03 -4.87
C GLN A 184 6.50 -1.44 -4.85
N ASN A 185 7.74 -1.67 -5.31
CA ASN A 185 8.36 -2.99 -5.45
C ASN A 185 7.54 -3.94 -6.34
N LEU A 186 7.07 -3.40 -7.46
CA LEU A 186 6.46 -4.18 -8.53
C LEU A 186 7.52 -5.05 -9.20
N LEU A 187 7.15 -6.29 -9.52
CA LEU A 187 7.98 -7.17 -10.31
C LEU A 187 7.76 -6.91 -11.80
N PRO A 188 8.83 -6.86 -12.61
CA PRO A 188 8.73 -7.07 -14.04
C PRO A 188 8.07 -8.41 -14.38
N ALA A 189 7.55 -8.52 -15.60
CA ALA A 189 6.98 -9.78 -16.07
C ALA A 189 8.03 -10.91 -16.08
N ASN A 190 7.56 -12.14 -15.83
CA ASN A 190 8.34 -13.38 -15.90
C ASN A 190 9.57 -13.45 -14.97
N VAL A 191 9.57 -12.71 -13.86
CA VAL A 191 10.54 -12.95 -12.79
C VAL A 191 10.15 -14.22 -12.05
N GLY A 192 10.95 -15.27 -12.21
CA GLY A 192 10.79 -16.51 -11.46
C GLY A 192 11.02 -16.33 -9.96
N GLU A 193 10.38 -17.18 -9.15
CA GLU A 193 10.46 -17.15 -7.68
C GLU A 193 11.91 -17.28 -7.19
N GLN A 194 12.67 -18.21 -7.74
CA GLN A 194 14.04 -18.50 -7.29
C GLN A 194 14.99 -17.29 -7.48
N PRO A 195 15.13 -16.66 -8.67
CA PRO A 195 15.90 -15.43 -8.80
C PRO A 195 15.47 -14.31 -7.82
N GLN A 196 14.16 -14.13 -7.61
CA GLN A 196 13.66 -13.11 -6.69
C GLN A 196 13.98 -13.42 -5.21
N LEU A 197 14.05 -14.68 -4.83
CA LEU A 197 14.38 -15.12 -3.47
C LEU A 197 15.87 -15.08 -3.16
N THR A 198 16.71 -15.49 -4.12
CA THR A 198 18.15 -15.71 -3.86
C THR A 198 19.07 -14.69 -4.51
N LEU A 199 18.60 -13.97 -5.53
CA LEU A 199 19.42 -13.08 -6.38
C LEU A 199 18.74 -11.71 -6.59
N SER A 200 17.91 -11.25 -5.65
CA SER A 200 17.11 -10.01 -5.82
C SER A 200 17.96 -8.78 -6.15
N SER A 201 19.12 -8.62 -5.53
CA SER A 201 20.04 -7.51 -5.80
C SER A 201 20.67 -7.58 -7.19
N LEU A 202 20.95 -8.79 -7.68
CA LEU A 202 21.40 -9.00 -9.05
C LEU A 202 20.26 -8.71 -10.02
N LEU A 203 19.05 -9.17 -9.72
CA LEU A 203 17.86 -8.90 -10.53
C LEU A 203 17.58 -7.40 -10.65
N ASP A 204 17.80 -6.62 -9.58
CA ASP A 204 17.65 -5.16 -9.62
C ASP A 204 18.51 -4.50 -10.70
N ALA A 205 19.69 -5.05 -11.02
CA ALA A 205 20.54 -4.53 -12.10
C ALA A 205 19.93 -4.73 -13.50
N TYR A 206 18.97 -5.66 -13.65
CA TYR A 206 18.26 -5.92 -14.89
C TYR A 206 16.93 -5.15 -14.99
N LYS A 207 16.40 -4.63 -13.88
CA LYS A 207 15.11 -3.95 -13.85
C LYS A 207 15.18 -2.64 -14.62
N ARG A 208 14.16 -2.40 -15.44
CA ARG A 208 13.93 -1.13 -16.14
C ARG A 208 12.49 -0.68 -15.88
N SER A 209 12.33 0.59 -15.56
CA SER A 209 11.04 1.21 -15.26
C SER A 209 10.90 2.46 -16.12
N GLU A 210 9.82 2.51 -16.88
CA GLU A 210 9.56 3.55 -17.86
C GLU A 210 8.17 4.14 -17.65
N LEU A 211 8.00 5.40 -18.05
CA LEU A 211 6.71 6.07 -18.08
C LEU A 211 6.43 6.45 -19.53
N GLU A 212 5.35 5.91 -20.08
CA GLU A 212 4.84 6.32 -21.38
C GLU A 212 4.06 7.65 -21.23
N PRO A 213 4.07 8.54 -22.24
CA PRO A 213 3.42 9.87 -22.19
C PRO A 213 1.98 9.93 -21.68
N LEU A 214 1.17 8.87 -21.86
CA LEU A 214 -0.23 8.82 -21.40
C LEU A 214 -0.36 8.35 -19.94
N GLY A 215 0.75 8.21 -19.20
CA GLY A 215 0.75 7.86 -17.78
C GLY A 215 0.78 6.35 -17.50
N LEU A 216 1.15 5.53 -18.50
CA LEU A 216 1.35 4.10 -18.32
C LEU A 216 2.78 3.83 -17.81
N GLY A 217 2.89 3.32 -16.60
CA GLY A 217 4.13 2.78 -16.04
C GLY A 217 4.40 1.38 -16.59
N ILE A 218 5.61 1.16 -17.11
CA ILE A 218 6.05 -0.08 -17.75
C ILE A 218 7.27 -0.62 -17.00
N PHE A 219 7.18 -1.85 -16.49
CA PHE A 219 8.21 -2.51 -15.68
C PHE A 219 8.69 -3.78 -16.40
N THR A 220 9.94 -3.77 -16.84
CA THR A 220 10.56 -4.81 -17.68
C THR A 220 11.91 -5.24 -17.10
N LEU A 221 12.46 -6.32 -17.67
CA LEU A 221 13.87 -6.62 -17.57
C LEU A 221 14.57 -6.20 -18.86
N ASN A 222 15.79 -5.67 -18.78
CA ASN A 222 16.60 -5.39 -19.97
C ASN A 222 16.92 -6.68 -20.76
N ALA A 223 17.01 -7.81 -20.06
CA ALA A 223 17.17 -9.15 -20.59
C ALA A 223 16.67 -10.16 -19.55
N THR A 224 16.25 -11.34 -19.98
CA THR A 224 15.93 -12.43 -19.06
C THR A 224 17.22 -12.93 -18.39
N MET A 225 17.18 -13.19 -17.09
CA MET A 225 18.34 -13.67 -16.34
C MET A 225 18.65 -15.12 -16.73
N THR A 226 19.84 -15.36 -17.30
CA THR A 226 20.31 -16.68 -17.71
C THR A 226 21.83 -16.79 -17.51
N ASP A 227 22.31 -17.99 -17.20
CA ASP A 227 23.74 -18.30 -17.15
C ASP A 227 24.29 -18.68 -18.55
N LEU A 228 23.41 -18.83 -19.54
CA LEU A 228 23.80 -19.13 -20.92
C LEU A 228 24.37 -17.88 -21.59
N ALA A 229 25.49 -18.05 -22.30
CA ALA A 229 26.11 -16.99 -23.10
C ALA A 229 25.36 -16.80 -24.45
N GLU A 230 24.07 -16.52 -24.38
CA GLU A 230 23.19 -16.33 -25.53
C GLU A 230 22.27 -15.12 -25.33
N PRO A 231 21.75 -14.51 -26.42
CA PRO A 231 20.72 -13.49 -26.30
C PRO A 231 19.50 -14.03 -25.55
N SER A 232 19.04 -13.29 -24.54
CA SER A 232 17.87 -13.66 -23.74
C SER A 232 16.93 -12.47 -23.61
N GLU A 233 16.06 -12.30 -24.60
CA GLU A 233 15.14 -11.16 -24.64
C GLU A 233 14.07 -11.25 -23.54
N SER A 234 13.60 -10.09 -23.07
CA SER A 234 12.44 -9.97 -22.18
C SER A 234 11.39 -9.12 -22.87
N LEU A 235 10.39 -9.77 -23.47
CA LEU A 235 9.42 -9.15 -24.36
C LEU A 235 8.04 -8.91 -23.72
N LEU A 236 7.94 -9.08 -22.40
CA LEU A 236 6.73 -8.82 -21.63
C LEU A 236 7.01 -7.80 -20.53
N ALA A 237 5.98 -7.07 -20.13
CA ALA A 237 6.06 -6.07 -19.09
C ALA A 237 4.93 -6.23 -18.07
N THR A 238 5.21 -5.86 -16.83
CA THR A 238 4.18 -5.49 -15.88
C THR A 238 3.81 -4.04 -16.15
N THR A 239 2.51 -3.73 -16.19
CA THR A 239 2.04 -2.37 -16.47
C THR A 239 1.13 -1.86 -15.36
N VAL A 240 1.26 -0.57 -15.02
CA VAL A 240 0.41 0.12 -14.05
C VAL A 240 -0.02 1.46 -14.63
N TRP A 241 -1.28 1.80 -14.44
CA TRP A 241 -1.85 3.08 -14.83
C TRP A 241 -2.88 3.49 -13.78
N GLN A 242 -3.30 4.74 -13.82
CA GLN A 242 -4.26 5.29 -12.87
C GLN A 242 -5.35 6.07 -13.60
N VAL A 243 -6.52 6.15 -12.96
CA VAL A 243 -7.61 7.04 -13.33
C VAL A 243 -8.18 7.71 -12.09
N GLY A 244 -8.70 8.93 -12.27
CA GLY A 244 -9.39 9.68 -11.23
C GLY A 244 -8.80 11.08 -11.08
N LEU A 245 -7.67 11.19 -10.40
CA LEU A 245 -6.99 12.47 -10.18
C LEU A 245 -5.96 12.72 -11.29
N GLU A 246 -5.88 13.96 -11.77
CA GLU A 246 -4.79 14.37 -12.66
C GLU A 246 -3.48 14.40 -11.87
N ALA A 247 -2.52 13.56 -12.26
CA ALA A 247 -1.22 13.51 -11.63
C ALA A 247 -0.32 14.61 -12.20
N GLN A 248 0.17 15.52 -11.34
CA GLN A 248 1.15 16.53 -11.74
C GLN A 248 2.51 15.90 -12.06
N HIS A 249 2.87 14.87 -11.29
CA HIS A 249 4.12 14.13 -11.42
C HIS A 249 3.87 12.64 -11.20
N THR A 250 4.71 11.80 -11.81
CA THR A 250 4.72 10.35 -11.60
C THR A 250 6.12 9.92 -11.20
N LEU A 251 6.22 9.22 -10.07
CA LEU A 251 7.49 8.71 -9.57
C LEU A 251 7.68 7.26 -10.04
N LEU A 252 8.83 6.98 -10.63
CA LEU A 252 9.22 5.62 -11.04
C LEU A 252 10.13 4.94 -10.03
N SER A 253 10.57 5.65 -8.98
CA SER A 253 11.47 5.12 -7.97
C SER A 253 11.09 5.54 -6.56
N SER A 254 11.09 4.58 -5.63
CA SER A 254 10.91 4.85 -4.20
C SER A 254 12.04 5.70 -3.59
N ARG A 255 13.17 5.86 -4.30
CA ARG A 255 14.25 6.80 -3.93
C ARG A 255 13.80 8.26 -3.91
N GLN A 256 12.69 8.57 -4.57
CA GLN A 256 12.12 9.92 -4.65
C GLN A 256 11.19 10.24 -3.46
N LEU A 257 10.72 9.22 -2.72
CA LEU A 257 9.79 9.41 -1.60
C LEU A 257 10.34 10.32 -0.47
N PRO A 258 11.64 10.26 -0.09
CA PRO A 258 12.18 11.16 0.93
C PRO A 258 12.05 12.65 0.57
N ALA A 259 12.24 13.01 -0.71
CA ALA A 259 12.10 14.39 -1.18
C ALA A 259 10.65 14.90 -1.00
N PHE A 260 9.66 14.07 -1.38
CA PHE A 260 8.26 14.39 -1.16
C PHE A 260 7.94 14.55 0.33
N ARG A 261 8.40 13.64 1.20
CA ARG A 261 8.21 13.76 2.67
C ARG A 261 8.78 15.06 3.24
N ALA A 262 9.82 15.61 2.61
CA ALA A 262 10.45 16.86 3.00
C ALA A 262 9.83 18.12 2.36
N GLY A 263 8.77 17.98 1.55
CA GLY A 263 8.16 19.09 0.80
C GLY A 263 9.02 19.63 -0.34
N GLN A 264 9.86 18.78 -0.94
CA GLN A 264 10.79 19.11 -2.02
C GLN A 264 10.44 18.43 -3.35
N GLY A 265 9.32 17.71 -3.41
CA GLY A 265 8.93 16.86 -4.53
C GLY A 265 7.67 17.32 -5.23
#